data_AF-A0A917Q0Z4-F1
#
_entry.id   AF-A0A917Q0Z4-F1
#
_cell.length_a   1.000
_cell.length_b   1.000
_cell.length_c   1.000
_cell.angle_alpha   90.00
_cell.angle_beta   90.00
_cell.angle_gamma   90.00
#
_symmetry.space_group_name_H-M   'P 1'
#
loop_
_entity.id
_entity.type
_entity.pdbx_description
1 polymer ?
#
loop_
_entity_poly.entity_id
_entity_poly.type
_entity_poly.pdbx_seq_one_letter_code
_entity_poly.pdbx_strand_id
1 'polypeptide(L)'
;MRNRKLLKFISSSFLAVVIALAIPGKTFAYSVSFSDVNEGDSHYKGIMALAEEGIINGYEDGTFGTSDSITRGQVAVMLSEALDVETPENINQVLEVYHDVNRDTLYAEQIAAVTKKGVFKGSNGEFNPTEPITREQMATVLVLGMELADYESANDVEIYLNNVSSSHRERVQTLANLGITNQLDNFRPAEATERGQFATFLYETMKVTGMLGNEYITVSYDISFFEAMNSQTSPKVDGAGQFTASRELTEYYANPNNFTKDSPEFFQFLKLSYEPGTTAGELNNRILKDKGALKDTGQSFLNAAQQNDINVIYLMAHALHETGNGTSELANGLKVGLNKDGKATYVTHKNKDKLTNIKTVYNMFGVGAYDGCANSCGAEHAYEEGWFTPKAAVLGGASFIDDGYIGRGQDTLYKMRWNPDNPGYPQYATHVQWAAIQARNIAEMYELAGLLDTYTLRFDIPQYQNQPEQAPEPTGEDRYSVDTSNAGDIYKVKTSDGSGLNIRTYPWGDVIRALPEKTEVEVIGENGGWYKVEANGTEGWVSGKYLVSP
;
A
#
# COMPACT_ATOMS: atom_id res chain seq x y z
N MET A 1 27.01 6.25 -1.98
CA MET A 1 25.80 6.02 -1.15
C MET A 1 26.15 5.27 0.12
N ARG A 2 26.38 5.98 1.22
CA ARG A 2 26.65 5.38 2.53
C ARG A 2 25.31 5.28 3.27
N ASN A 3 24.61 4.16 3.08
CA ASN A 3 23.31 3.88 3.70
C ASN A 3 23.47 3.82 5.23
N ARG A 4 23.25 4.95 5.93
CA ARG A 4 23.18 4.97 7.39
C ARG A 4 21.75 4.64 7.79
N LYS A 5 21.48 3.34 8.01
CA LYS A 5 20.24 2.89 8.65
C LYS A 5 20.23 3.43 10.10
N LEU A 6 19.29 4.30 10.43
CA LEU A 6 18.99 4.63 11.82
C LEU A 6 18.10 3.52 12.40
N LEU A 7 18.54 2.89 13.49
CA LEU A 7 17.62 2.19 14.39
C LEU A 7 17.01 3.26 15.29
N LYS A 8 15.72 3.57 15.11
CA LYS A 8 14.98 4.51 15.97
C LYS A 8 14.86 3.92 17.38
N PHE A 9 15.55 4.50 18.36
CA PHE A 9 15.18 4.36 19.78
C PHE A 9 14.22 5.51 20.10
N ILE A 10 13.01 5.20 20.56
CA ILE A 10 12.07 6.23 21.02
C ILE A 10 12.70 6.93 22.23
N SER A 11 13.25 8.13 22.01
CA SER A 11 13.78 8.99 23.07
C SER A 11 12.63 9.38 24.02
N SER A 12 12.75 9.01 25.28
CA SER A 12 11.69 9.10 26.30
C SER A 12 11.43 10.51 26.84
N SER A 13 11.59 11.55 26.02
CA SER A 13 11.63 12.94 26.47
C SER A 13 10.52 13.81 25.90
N PHE A 14 9.26 13.34 25.86
CA PHE A 14 8.12 14.25 25.69
C PHE A 14 6.91 13.79 26.50
N LEU A 15 6.47 14.65 27.43
CA LEU A 15 5.18 14.52 28.09
C LEU A 15 4.11 15.13 27.17
N ALA A 16 3.62 14.36 26.20
CA ALA A 16 2.28 14.62 25.71
C ALA A 16 1.34 14.37 26.90
N VAL A 17 0.74 15.42 27.47
CA VAL A 17 -0.33 15.25 28.48
C VAL A 17 -1.55 14.73 27.74
N VAL A 18 -1.56 13.41 27.54
CA VAL A 18 -2.75 12.66 27.14
C VAL A 18 -3.40 12.22 28.44
N ILE A 19 -4.56 12.79 28.78
CA ILE A 19 -5.40 12.26 29.87
C ILE A 19 -5.97 10.93 29.37
N ALA A 20 -5.21 9.86 29.54
CA ALA A 20 -5.66 8.50 29.30
C ALA A 20 -6.25 7.95 30.60
N LEU A 21 -7.57 7.78 30.65
CA LEU A 21 -8.16 6.77 31.51
C LEU A 21 -7.76 5.40 30.95
N ALA A 22 -6.59 4.91 31.36
CA ALA A 22 -6.05 3.64 30.88
C ALA A 22 -6.97 2.49 31.30
N ILE A 23 -7.65 1.89 30.31
CA ILE A 23 -8.22 0.56 30.44
C ILE A 23 -7.15 -0.42 29.91
N PRO A 24 -6.67 -1.38 30.70
CA PRO A 24 -5.69 -2.36 30.22
C PRO A 24 -6.25 -3.15 29.02
N GLY A 25 -5.49 -3.20 27.92
CA GLY A 25 -5.80 -4.04 26.75
C GLY A 25 -6.45 -3.36 25.55
N LYS A 26 -6.53 -2.02 25.50
CA LYS A 26 -6.92 -1.28 24.29
C LYS A 26 -5.90 -0.21 23.94
N THR A 27 -5.20 -0.39 22.83
CA THR A 27 -4.40 0.65 22.18
C THR A 27 -5.36 1.54 21.37
N PHE A 28 -5.53 2.80 21.79
CA PHE A 28 -6.16 3.81 20.93
C PHE A 28 -5.08 4.37 20.03
N ALA A 29 -5.21 4.19 18.72
CA ALA A 29 -4.45 5.01 17.79
C ALA A 29 -4.99 6.43 17.84
N TYR A 30 -4.11 7.36 18.18
CA TYR A 30 -4.41 8.77 18.25
C TYR A 30 -4.17 9.37 16.87
N SER A 31 -5.21 9.91 16.23
CA SER A 31 -5.04 10.72 15.02
C SER A 31 -4.50 12.08 15.44
N VAL A 32 -3.27 12.41 15.04
CA VAL A 32 -2.75 13.77 15.19
C VAL A 32 -3.60 14.71 14.35
N SER A 33 -4.00 15.86 14.89
CA SER A 33 -4.74 16.90 14.16
C SER A 33 -4.56 18.25 14.83
N PHE A 34 -4.68 19.34 14.05
CA PHE A 34 -4.60 20.72 14.55
C PHE A 34 -5.82 21.51 14.09
N SER A 35 -6.36 22.38 14.95
CA SER A 35 -7.60 23.11 14.65
C SER A 35 -7.47 24.17 13.56
N ASP A 36 -6.24 24.61 13.26
CA ASP A 36 -5.89 25.63 12.26
C ASP A 36 -5.21 25.02 11.01
N VAL A 37 -5.22 23.69 10.86
CA VAL A 37 -4.64 22.98 9.72
C VAL A 37 -5.72 22.14 9.07
N ASN A 38 -6.20 22.58 7.91
CA ASN A 38 -7.28 21.94 7.19
C ASN A 38 -6.77 21.25 5.92
N GLU A 39 -7.48 20.20 5.51
CA GLU A 39 -7.24 19.52 4.25
C GLU A 39 -7.36 20.53 3.09
N GLY A 40 -6.31 20.63 2.27
CA GLY A 40 -6.22 21.59 1.16
C GLY A 40 -5.38 22.84 1.46
N ASP A 41 -5.02 23.08 2.72
CA ASP A 41 -4.08 24.14 3.07
C ASP A 41 -2.69 23.86 2.47
N SER A 42 -1.98 24.92 2.07
CA SER A 42 -0.70 24.81 1.35
C SER A 42 0.38 24.04 2.09
N HIS A 43 0.31 24.02 3.43
CA HIS A 43 1.29 23.36 4.31
C HIS A 43 0.78 22.05 4.93
N TYR A 44 -0.47 21.65 4.65
CA TYR A 44 -1.13 20.50 5.27
C TYR A 44 -0.26 19.23 5.22
N LYS A 45 0.18 18.82 4.02
CA LYS A 45 0.93 17.56 3.83
C LYS A 45 2.18 17.48 4.70
N GLY A 46 3.02 18.52 4.66
CA GLY A 46 4.27 18.54 5.40
C GLY A 46 4.06 18.61 6.92
N ILE A 47 3.04 19.35 7.37
CA ILE A 47 2.69 19.43 8.79
C ILE A 47 2.23 18.05 9.29
N MET A 48 1.28 17.42 8.61
CA MET A 48 0.71 16.16 9.08
C MET A 48 1.74 15.03 9.07
N ALA A 49 2.52 14.89 8.00
CA ALA A 49 3.54 13.83 7.88
C ALA A 49 4.62 13.95 8.97
N LEU A 50 5.12 15.16 9.23
CA LEU A 50 6.11 15.37 10.28
C LEU A 50 5.53 15.17 11.69
N ALA A 51 4.24 15.46 11.89
CA ALA A 51 3.61 15.30 13.19
C ALA A 51 3.35 13.81 13.51
N GLU A 52 3.03 13.01 12.50
CA GLU A 52 2.88 11.55 12.62
C GLU A 52 4.22 10.85 12.89
N GLU A 53 5.32 11.34 12.31
CA GLU A 53 6.67 10.89 12.66
C GLU A 53 7.16 11.40 14.02
N GLY A 54 6.34 12.20 14.73
CA GLY A 54 6.66 12.76 16.04
C GLY A 54 7.71 13.89 16.02
N ILE A 55 8.03 14.42 14.84
CA ILE A 55 9.07 15.45 14.64
C ILE A 55 8.56 16.85 15.01
N ILE A 56 7.26 17.10 14.80
CA ILE A 56 6.64 18.39 15.12
C ILE A 56 5.40 18.21 16.02
N ASN A 57 5.12 19.25 16.81
CA ASN A 57 3.95 19.32 17.69
C ASN A 57 3.27 20.68 17.57
N GLY A 58 1.98 20.71 17.91
CA GLY A 58 1.18 21.92 18.05
C GLY A 58 1.35 22.59 19.41
N TYR A 59 0.66 23.70 19.61
CA TYR A 59 0.54 24.38 20.90
C TYR A 59 -0.50 23.73 21.80
N GLU A 60 -0.48 24.10 23.09
CA GLU A 60 -1.40 23.57 24.10
C GLU A 60 -2.88 23.87 23.80
N ASP A 61 -3.17 24.90 22.99
CA ASP A 61 -4.51 25.28 22.59
C ASP A 61 -5.09 24.43 21.43
N GLY A 62 -4.32 23.49 20.89
CA GLY A 62 -4.72 22.60 19.81
C GLY A 62 -4.42 23.14 18.40
N THR A 63 -3.80 24.31 18.27
CA THR A 63 -3.33 24.85 16.98
C THR A 63 -1.90 24.41 16.66
N PHE A 64 -1.50 24.44 15.40
CA PHE A 64 -0.11 24.31 14.97
C PHE A 64 0.61 25.68 14.94
N GLY A 65 -0.13 26.76 14.70
CA GLY A 65 0.42 28.11 14.53
C GLY A 65 1.01 28.29 13.14
N THR A 66 0.30 27.88 12.09
CA THR A 66 0.83 27.81 10.71
C THR A 66 1.51 29.11 10.23
N SER A 67 0.93 30.26 10.53
CA SER A 67 1.42 31.59 10.13
C SER A 67 2.34 32.27 11.15
N ASP A 68 2.64 31.61 12.28
CA ASP A 68 3.54 32.19 13.27
C ASP A 68 4.99 32.13 12.79
N SER A 69 5.76 33.18 13.05
CA SER A 69 7.21 33.13 12.80
C SER A 69 7.88 32.08 13.69
N ILE A 70 8.65 31.18 13.08
CA ILE A 70 9.34 30.12 13.82
C ILE A 70 10.67 30.62 14.40
N THR A 71 10.85 30.39 15.70
CA THR A 71 12.07 30.79 16.42
C THR A 71 13.22 29.81 16.20
N ARG A 72 14.45 30.26 16.37
CA ARG A 72 15.66 29.43 16.23
C ARG A 72 15.69 28.27 17.23
N GLY A 73 15.16 28.47 18.45
CA GLY A 73 14.99 27.42 19.44
C GLY A 73 14.00 26.34 18.98
N GLN A 74 12.84 26.73 18.43
CA GLN A 74 11.86 25.77 17.88
C GLN A 74 12.45 24.99 16.69
N VAL A 75 13.22 25.65 15.82
CA VAL A 75 13.92 24.98 14.71
C VAL A 75 14.95 23.97 15.24
N ALA A 76 15.68 24.31 16.32
CA ALA A 76 16.61 23.37 16.95
C ALA A 76 15.90 22.11 17.45
N VAL A 77 14.70 22.24 18.02
CA VAL A 77 13.87 21.10 18.41
C VAL A 77 13.52 20.26 17.19
N MET A 78 12.87 20.84 16.17
CA MET A 78 12.41 20.09 14.99
C MET A 78 13.56 19.38 14.27
N LEU A 79 14.73 20.03 14.12
CA LEU A 79 15.89 19.42 13.51
C LEU A 79 16.55 18.38 14.41
N SER A 80 16.52 18.55 15.74
CA SER A 80 17.01 17.54 16.67
C SER A 80 16.23 16.23 16.54
N GLU A 81 14.90 16.34 16.49
CA GLU A 81 13.99 15.19 16.32
C GLU A 81 14.12 14.57 14.93
N ALA A 82 14.06 15.38 13.86
CA ALA A 82 14.16 14.89 12.49
C ALA A 82 15.47 14.13 12.23
N LEU A 83 16.56 14.59 12.84
CA LEU A 83 17.89 14.01 12.68
C LEU A 83 18.21 12.90 13.70
N ASP A 84 17.31 12.66 14.66
CA ASP A 84 17.48 11.74 15.80
C ASP A 84 18.89 11.88 16.43
N VAL A 85 19.25 13.12 16.78
CA VAL A 85 20.57 13.40 17.36
C VAL A 85 20.57 13.22 18.87
N GLU A 86 21.53 12.42 19.34
CA GLU A 86 21.74 12.22 20.77
C GLU A 86 22.08 13.53 21.49
N THR A 87 21.44 13.73 22.65
CA THR A 87 21.78 14.83 23.55
C THR A 87 23.22 14.65 24.05
N PRO A 88 24.10 15.64 23.89
CA PRO A 88 25.48 15.51 24.34
C PRO A 88 25.57 15.48 25.86
N GLU A 89 26.36 14.57 26.43
CA GLU A 89 26.61 14.54 27.89
C GLU A 89 27.22 15.85 28.41
N ASN A 90 28.00 16.54 27.58
CA ASN A 90 28.73 17.77 27.92
C ASN A 90 28.00 19.06 27.51
N ILE A 91 26.69 19.15 27.75
CA ILE A 91 25.83 20.30 27.38
C ILE A 91 26.48 21.65 27.71
N ASN A 92 26.91 21.85 28.96
CA ASN A 92 27.49 23.13 29.41
C ASN A 92 28.65 23.57 28.52
N GLN A 93 29.57 22.65 28.22
CA GLN A 93 30.75 22.95 27.41
C GLN A 93 30.37 23.23 25.95
N VAL A 94 29.38 22.52 25.40
CA VAL A 94 28.90 22.76 24.04
C VAL A 94 28.26 24.14 23.92
N LEU A 95 27.51 24.58 24.94
CA LEU A 95 26.81 25.86 24.94
C LEU A 95 27.72 27.07 25.24
N GLU A 96 28.94 26.89 25.78
CA GLU A 96 29.91 27.96 26.07
C GLU A 96 30.32 28.79 24.83
N VAL A 97 30.07 28.28 23.63
CA VAL A 97 30.27 29.03 22.38
C VAL A 97 29.28 30.18 22.21
N TYR A 98 28.22 30.21 23.04
CA TYR A 98 27.18 31.22 23.04
C TYR A 98 27.13 31.99 24.37
N HIS A 99 26.82 33.28 24.30
CA HIS A 99 26.74 34.17 25.46
C HIS A 99 25.32 34.27 26.03
N ASP A 100 24.31 33.87 25.27
CA ASP A 100 22.88 34.07 25.54
C ASP A 100 22.11 32.78 25.85
N VAL A 101 22.77 31.62 25.85
CA VAL A 101 22.18 30.34 26.22
C VAL A 101 23.02 29.59 27.25
N ASN A 102 22.35 28.85 28.12
CA ASN A 102 22.95 27.96 29.11
C ASN A 102 22.03 26.75 29.33
N ARG A 103 22.37 25.87 30.28
CA ARG A 103 21.60 24.63 30.54
C ARG A 103 20.14 24.86 30.96
N ASP A 104 19.84 26.01 31.55
CA ASP A 104 18.49 26.36 32.01
C ASP A 104 17.67 27.07 30.91
N THR A 105 18.29 27.39 29.77
CA THR A 105 17.58 27.95 28.61
C THR A 105 16.59 26.95 28.05
N LEU A 106 15.40 27.43 27.64
CA LEU A 106 14.42 26.60 26.95
C LEU A 106 15.06 25.95 25.70
N TYR A 107 14.89 24.64 25.57
CA TYR A 107 15.50 23.81 24.51
C TYR A 107 17.03 23.69 24.55
N ALA A 108 17.69 23.94 25.69
CA ALA A 108 19.14 23.87 25.82
C ALA A 108 19.76 22.53 25.35
N GLU A 109 19.07 21.42 25.59
CA GLU A 109 19.52 20.08 25.17
C GLU A 109 19.55 19.96 23.63
N GLN A 110 18.46 20.34 22.97
CA GLN A 110 18.33 20.30 21.51
C GLN A 110 19.27 21.32 20.85
N ILE A 111 19.40 22.52 21.43
CA ILE A 111 20.36 23.54 20.99
C ILE A 111 21.78 22.98 21.05
N ALA A 112 22.16 22.32 22.14
CA ALA A 112 23.48 21.70 22.25
C ALA A 112 23.66 20.57 21.24
N ALA A 113 22.64 19.73 21.01
CA ALA A 113 22.70 18.63 20.04
C ALA A 113 22.94 19.13 18.61
N VAL A 114 22.14 20.09 18.14
CA VAL A 114 22.28 20.64 16.78
C VAL A 114 23.55 21.49 16.61
N THR A 115 24.04 22.11 17.69
CA THR A 115 25.32 22.83 17.71
C THR A 115 26.49 21.87 17.56
N LYS A 116 26.50 20.77 18.32
CA LYS A 116 27.54 19.74 18.24
C LYS A 116 27.58 19.07 16.87
N LYS A 117 26.41 18.86 16.24
CA LYS A 117 26.31 18.35 14.86
C LYS A 117 26.72 19.40 13.80
N GLY A 118 26.89 20.68 14.18
CA GLY A 118 27.33 21.76 13.29
C GLY A 118 26.23 22.36 12.42
N VAL A 119 24.96 22.06 12.73
CA VAL A 119 23.77 22.59 12.03
C VAL A 119 23.62 24.09 12.31
N PHE A 120 23.76 24.45 13.59
CA PHE A 120 23.75 25.84 14.04
C PHE A 120 25.14 26.28 14.46
N LYS A 121 25.53 27.47 14.00
CA LYS A 121 26.80 28.12 14.36
C LYS A 121 26.60 29.40 15.19
N GLY A 122 25.35 29.86 15.35
CA GLY A 122 25.04 31.17 15.93
C GLY A 122 25.49 32.34 15.08
N SER A 123 25.43 33.54 15.65
CA SER A 123 25.93 34.79 15.07
C SER A 123 26.52 35.65 16.18
N ASN A 124 27.72 36.20 15.99
CA ASN A 124 28.41 37.06 16.97
C ASN A 124 28.54 36.47 18.39
N GLY A 125 28.68 35.15 18.51
CA GLY A 125 28.73 34.49 19.82
C GLY A 125 27.38 34.35 20.51
N GLU A 126 26.27 34.47 19.77
CA GLU A 126 24.92 34.28 20.30
C GLU A 126 24.15 33.23 19.49
N PHE A 127 23.32 32.45 20.16
CA PHE A 127 22.40 31.52 19.51
C PHE A 127 21.10 32.21 19.06
N ASN A 128 20.60 33.17 19.83
CA ASN A 128 19.34 33.90 19.67
C ASN A 128 18.09 32.98 19.67
N PRO A 129 17.81 32.24 20.76
CA PRO A 129 16.82 31.15 20.76
C PRO A 129 15.38 31.62 20.54
N THR A 130 15.04 32.85 20.93
CA THR A 130 13.70 33.43 20.82
C THR A 130 13.48 34.21 19.53
N GLU A 131 14.55 34.49 18.77
CA GLU A 131 14.44 35.26 17.53
C GLU A 131 14.00 34.36 16.37
N PRO A 132 13.17 34.90 15.44
CA PRO A 132 12.81 34.19 14.22
C PRO A 132 14.02 33.86 13.33
N ILE A 133 13.93 32.75 12.60
CA ILE A 133 14.88 32.45 11.51
C ILE A 133 14.41 33.07 10.20
N THR A 134 15.34 33.63 9.41
CA THR A 134 15.03 34.08 8.04
C THR A 134 15.01 32.92 7.05
N ARG A 135 14.39 33.10 5.89
CA ARG A 135 14.33 32.04 4.85
C ARG A 135 15.71 31.61 4.34
N GLU A 136 16.67 32.52 4.22
CA GLU A 136 18.05 32.17 3.84
C GLU A 136 18.82 31.42 4.94
N GLN A 137 18.52 31.72 6.21
CA GLN A 137 19.05 30.98 7.34
C GLN A 137 18.41 29.59 7.44
N MET A 138 17.10 29.46 7.20
CA MET A 138 16.40 28.17 7.08
C MET A 138 17.09 27.27 6.03
N ALA A 139 17.35 27.81 4.83
CA ALA A 139 18.05 27.06 3.79
C ALA A 139 19.42 26.55 4.26
N THR A 140 20.12 27.37 5.04
CA THR A 140 21.44 26.99 5.57
C THR A 140 21.37 25.86 6.58
N VAL A 141 20.44 25.93 7.54
CA VAL A 141 20.34 24.90 8.58
C VAL A 141 19.80 23.58 8.02
N LEU A 142 18.93 23.60 7.00
CA LEU A 142 18.49 22.38 6.30
C LEU A 142 19.64 21.74 5.52
N VAL A 143 20.37 22.52 4.71
CA VAL A 143 21.50 22.01 3.93
C VAL A 143 22.62 21.45 4.82
N LEU A 144 22.95 22.13 5.93
CA LEU A 144 23.96 21.65 6.87
C LEU A 144 23.47 20.47 7.70
N GLY A 145 22.23 20.52 8.20
CA GLY A 145 21.68 19.49 9.09
C GLY A 145 21.50 18.15 8.41
N MET A 146 21.08 18.17 7.14
CA MET A 146 20.75 16.99 6.35
C MET A 146 21.79 16.68 5.27
N GLU A 147 22.97 17.32 5.32
CA GLU A 147 24.11 17.06 4.43
C GLU A 147 23.73 17.15 2.94
N LEU A 148 22.83 18.07 2.57
CA LEU A 148 22.23 18.14 1.23
C LEU A 148 23.22 18.44 0.10
N ALA A 149 24.39 18.97 0.43
CA ALA A 149 25.46 19.19 -0.55
C ALA A 149 26.01 17.87 -1.15
N ASP A 150 25.78 16.74 -0.50
CA ASP A 150 26.22 15.41 -0.97
C ASP A 150 25.23 14.76 -1.97
N TYR A 151 24.07 15.38 -2.20
CA TYR A 151 23.04 14.87 -3.10
C TYR A 151 23.21 15.44 -4.51
N GLU A 152 23.21 14.55 -5.51
CA GLU A 152 23.31 14.93 -6.92
C GLU A 152 21.96 15.42 -7.45
N SER A 153 21.94 16.58 -8.11
CA SER A 153 20.79 17.07 -8.85
C SER A 153 20.90 16.70 -10.33
N ALA A 154 19.80 16.24 -10.93
CA ALA A 154 19.77 15.91 -12.36
C ALA A 154 19.95 17.12 -13.28
N ASN A 155 19.64 18.33 -12.80
CA ASN A 155 19.75 19.58 -13.56
C ASN A 155 20.20 20.74 -12.66
N ASP A 156 20.94 21.69 -13.25
CA ASP A 156 21.14 23.01 -12.65
C ASP A 156 19.88 23.86 -12.85
N VAL A 157 19.27 24.30 -11.76
CA VAL A 157 18.03 25.08 -11.77
C VAL A 157 18.37 26.57 -11.67
N GLU A 158 17.86 27.37 -12.60
CA GLU A 158 18.03 28.84 -12.54
C GLU A 158 17.19 29.44 -11.41
N ILE A 159 17.82 30.18 -10.50
CA ILE A 159 17.18 30.88 -9.37
C ILE A 159 17.81 32.26 -9.17
N TYR A 160 16.98 33.25 -8.85
CA TYR A 160 17.43 34.61 -8.58
C TYR A 160 18.07 34.72 -7.18
N LEU A 161 19.41 34.88 -7.14
CA LEU A 161 20.19 34.92 -5.91
C LEU A 161 20.75 36.31 -5.53
N ASN A 162 20.49 37.34 -6.33
CA ASN A 162 21.10 38.66 -6.10
C ASN A 162 20.65 39.32 -4.80
N ASN A 163 19.44 38.99 -4.31
CA ASN A 163 18.94 39.45 -3.02
C ASN A 163 19.29 38.52 -1.84
N VAL A 164 19.98 37.41 -2.09
CA VAL A 164 20.43 36.46 -1.06
C VAL A 164 21.82 36.87 -0.57
N SER A 165 22.01 36.86 0.75
CA SER A 165 23.31 37.14 1.36
C SER A 165 24.36 36.13 0.88
N SER A 166 25.59 36.61 0.63
CA SER A 166 26.66 35.79 0.01
C SER A 166 26.95 34.48 0.74
N SER A 167 26.85 34.46 2.07
CA SER A 167 27.02 33.27 2.93
C SER A 167 25.96 32.18 2.69
N HIS A 168 24.79 32.54 2.18
CA HIS A 168 23.63 31.65 2.04
C HIS A 168 23.33 31.24 0.59
N ARG A 169 23.88 31.95 -0.40
CA ARG A 169 23.61 31.72 -1.85
C ARG A 169 23.74 30.27 -2.29
N GLU A 170 24.85 29.63 -1.93
CA GLU A 170 25.11 28.23 -2.28
C GLU A 170 24.03 27.30 -1.72
N ARG A 171 23.60 27.53 -0.47
CA ARG A 171 22.57 26.70 0.18
C ARG A 171 21.18 26.92 -0.44
N VAL A 172 20.86 28.15 -0.82
CA VAL A 172 19.61 28.45 -1.55
C VAL A 172 19.62 27.80 -2.94
N GLN A 173 20.77 27.82 -3.65
CA GLN A 173 20.94 27.11 -4.92
C GLN A 173 20.75 25.59 -4.75
N THR A 174 21.31 25.00 -3.69
CA THR A 174 21.12 23.57 -3.37
C THR A 174 19.63 23.23 -3.22
N LEU A 175 18.85 24.04 -2.50
CA LEU A 175 17.41 23.79 -2.38
C LEU A 175 16.69 23.84 -3.73
N ALA A 176 17.06 24.77 -4.62
CA ALA A 176 16.45 24.86 -5.95
C ALA A 176 16.82 23.65 -6.82
N ASN A 177 18.10 23.28 -6.85
CA ASN A 177 18.61 22.13 -7.61
C ASN A 177 17.97 20.81 -7.17
N LEU A 178 17.68 20.67 -5.88
CA LEU A 178 17.02 19.48 -5.31
C LEU A 178 15.48 19.55 -5.37
N GLY A 179 14.90 20.62 -5.93
CA GLY A 179 13.45 20.79 -6.05
C GLY A 179 12.73 21.07 -4.72
N ILE A 180 13.46 21.36 -3.64
CA ILE A 180 12.90 21.66 -2.31
C ILE A 180 12.21 23.04 -2.29
N THR A 181 12.60 23.95 -3.19
CA THR A 181 11.91 25.23 -3.40
C THR A 181 11.49 25.40 -4.86
N ASN A 182 10.28 25.94 -5.05
CA ASN A 182 9.77 26.39 -6.35
C ASN A 182 9.74 27.92 -6.48
N GLN A 183 10.16 28.68 -5.46
CA GLN A 183 10.27 30.13 -5.51
C GLN A 183 11.57 30.57 -6.19
N LEU A 184 11.63 30.39 -7.52
CA LEU A 184 12.84 30.61 -8.33
C LEU A 184 13.08 32.09 -8.66
N ASP A 185 12.01 32.87 -8.88
CA ASP A 185 12.13 34.29 -9.25
C ASP A 185 12.40 35.21 -8.04
N ASN A 186 11.95 34.80 -6.85
CA ASN A 186 12.20 35.52 -5.61
C ASN A 186 12.06 34.60 -4.40
N PHE A 187 13.20 34.20 -3.83
CA PHE A 187 13.23 33.32 -2.66
C PHE A 187 12.77 34.00 -1.35
N ARG A 188 12.61 35.34 -1.34
CA ARG A 188 12.29 36.16 -0.15
C ARG A 188 13.28 35.92 1.01
N PRO A 189 14.61 36.00 0.78
CA PRO A 189 15.62 35.48 1.70
C PRO A 189 15.63 36.11 3.09
N ALA A 190 15.37 37.42 3.19
CA ALA A 190 15.44 38.18 4.44
C ALA A 190 14.17 38.11 5.29
N GLU A 191 13.09 37.51 4.79
CA GLU A 191 11.83 37.43 5.52
C GLU A 191 11.88 36.35 6.60
N ALA A 192 11.17 36.59 7.71
CA ALA A 192 10.98 35.59 8.75
C ALA A 192 10.23 34.39 8.18
N THR A 193 10.65 33.18 8.57
CA THR A 193 10.03 31.94 8.13
C THR A 193 8.85 31.62 9.05
N GLU A 194 7.69 31.32 8.46
CA GLU A 194 6.53 30.86 9.22
C GLU A 194 6.65 29.37 9.57
N ARG A 195 6.05 28.91 10.67
CA ARG A 195 6.10 27.50 11.12
C ARG A 195 5.60 26.54 10.04
N GLY A 196 4.50 26.87 9.35
CA GLY A 196 3.98 26.07 8.23
C GLY A 196 4.97 25.99 7.07
N GLN A 197 5.63 27.09 6.74
CA GLN A 197 6.66 27.12 5.70
C GLN A 197 7.85 26.23 6.10
N PHE A 198 8.36 26.36 7.33
CA PHE A 198 9.46 25.53 7.81
C PHE A 198 9.11 24.04 7.78
N ALA A 199 7.89 23.66 8.21
CA ALA A 199 7.41 22.28 8.14
C ALA A 199 7.41 21.74 6.71
N THR A 200 6.93 22.51 5.72
CA THR A 200 6.99 22.11 4.31
C THR A 200 8.43 21.93 3.83
N PHE A 201 9.32 22.88 4.10
CA PHE A 201 10.72 22.77 3.66
C PHE A 201 11.43 21.57 4.32
N LEU A 202 11.18 21.32 5.61
CA LEU A 202 11.73 20.17 6.33
C LEU A 202 11.21 18.85 5.74
N TYR A 203 9.90 18.75 5.51
CA TYR A 203 9.26 17.60 4.87
C TYR A 203 9.84 17.30 3.49
N GLU A 204 9.91 18.28 2.59
CA GLU A 204 10.49 18.07 1.25
C GLU A 204 11.98 17.68 1.33
N THR A 205 12.72 18.26 2.26
CA THR A 205 14.13 17.89 2.50
C THR A 205 14.26 16.45 2.96
N MET A 206 13.41 16.00 3.87
CA MET A 206 13.41 14.63 4.35
C MET A 206 12.99 13.62 3.27
N LYS A 207 12.10 14.01 2.35
CA LYS A 207 11.79 13.20 1.16
C LYS A 207 12.99 13.02 0.26
N VAL A 208 13.68 14.11 -0.07
CA VAL A 208 14.89 14.08 -0.92
C VAL A 208 15.99 13.20 -0.31
N THR A 209 16.13 13.24 1.01
CA THR A 209 17.15 12.49 1.73
C THR A 209 16.78 11.02 1.96
N GLY A 210 15.52 10.64 1.71
CA GLY A 210 14.97 9.32 2.02
C GLY A 210 14.76 9.10 3.52
N MET A 211 14.79 10.18 4.32
CA MET A 211 14.49 10.16 5.75
C MET A 211 12.98 10.07 6.03
N LEU A 212 12.15 10.56 5.09
CA LEU A 212 10.75 10.21 4.95
C LEU A 212 10.64 9.29 3.74
N GLY A 213 10.43 7.99 3.98
CA GLY A 213 10.42 7.03 2.90
C GLY A 213 10.04 5.64 3.37
N ASN A 214 9.42 4.90 2.46
CA ASN A 214 8.95 3.55 2.68
C ASN A 214 10.03 2.63 3.28
N GLU A 215 9.65 1.81 4.25
CA GLU A 215 10.51 0.79 4.82
C GLU A 215 10.55 -0.44 3.91
N TYR A 216 11.75 -0.93 3.60
CA TYR A 216 11.95 -2.14 2.80
C TYR A 216 12.70 -3.17 3.62
N ILE A 217 11.97 -4.18 4.11
CA ILE A 217 12.50 -5.23 4.97
C ILE A 217 12.64 -6.50 4.16
N THR A 218 13.86 -7.02 4.06
CA THR A 218 14.08 -8.34 3.47
C THR A 218 13.74 -9.43 4.49
N VAL A 219 12.84 -10.33 4.13
CA VAL A 219 12.44 -11.49 4.93
C VAL A 219 13.02 -12.75 4.29
N SER A 220 14.06 -13.30 4.90
CA SER A 220 14.74 -14.50 4.40
C SER A 220 14.02 -15.78 4.82
N TYR A 221 13.85 -16.71 3.88
CA TYR A 221 13.25 -18.04 4.11
C TYR A 221 14.30 -19.15 3.96
N ASP A 222 14.28 -20.12 4.87
CA ASP A 222 15.18 -21.28 4.87
C ASP A 222 14.65 -22.42 3.98
N ILE A 223 14.36 -22.07 2.72
CA ILE A 223 13.96 -22.99 1.66
C ILE A 223 14.46 -22.44 0.32
N SER A 224 14.82 -23.33 -0.61
CA SER A 224 15.16 -22.87 -1.95
C SER A 224 13.91 -22.43 -2.74
N PHE A 225 14.09 -21.47 -3.64
CA PHE A 225 13.01 -21.05 -4.54
C PHE A 225 12.42 -22.22 -5.31
N PHE A 226 13.27 -23.14 -5.78
CA PHE A 226 12.85 -24.33 -6.53
C PHE A 226 11.96 -25.27 -5.69
N GLU A 227 12.31 -25.52 -4.43
CA GLU A 227 11.52 -26.35 -3.51
C GLU A 227 10.18 -25.70 -3.15
N ALA A 228 10.17 -24.38 -2.92
CA ALA A 228 8.94 -23.63 -2.68
C ALA A 228 7.99 -23.73 -3.88
N MET A 229 8.52 -23.70 -5.11
CA MET A 229 7.76 -23.82 -6.35
C MET A 229 7.27 -25.24 -6.63
N ASN A 230 8.04 -26.28 -6.27
CA ASN A 230 7.59 -27.68 -6.37
C ASN A 230 6.41 -28.00 -5.44
N SER A 231 6.27 -27.24 -4.36
CA SER A 231 5.21 -27.43 -3.37
C SER A 231 3.90 -26.73 -3.76
N GLN A 232 3.90 -25.89 -4.81
CA GLN A 232 2.72 -25.18 -5.28
C GLN A 232 1.73 -26.15 -5.94
N THR A 233 0.48 -26.18 -5.46
CA THR A 233 -0.53 -27.10 -5.96
C THR A 233 -1.51 -26.41 -6.90
N SER A 234 -1.67 -26.93 -8.12
CA SER A 234 -2.65 -26.47 -9.12
C SER A 234 -2.64 -24.96 -9.44
N PRO A 235 -1.47 -24.36 -9.76
CA PRO A 235 -1.41 -22.95 -10.15
C PRO A 235 -2.23 -22.72 -11.44
N LYS A 236 -2.98 -21.62 -11.50
CA LYS A 236 -3.90 -21.30 -12.60
C LYS A 236 -3.49 -20.04 -13.35
N VAL A 237 -3.70 -20.04 -14.67
CA VAL A 237 -3.45 -18.89 -15.56
C VAL A 237 -4.48 -17.78 -15.34
N ASP A 238 -5.69 -18.16 -14.93
CA ASP A 238 -6.85 -17.26 -14.84
C ASP A 238 -7.57 -17.38 -13.48
N GLY A 239 -8.35 -16.35 -13.16
CA GLY A 239 -9.15 -16.29 -11.93
C GLY A 239 -10.33 -17.25 -11.89
N ALA A 240 -10.81 -17.76 -13.04
CA ALA A 240 -11.87 -18.77 -13.10
C ALA A 240 -11.33 -20.19 -12.84
N GLY A 241 -10.01 -20.36 -12.74
CA GLY A 241 -9.35 -21.63 -12.50
C GLY A 241 -9.42 -22.60 -13.68
N GLN A 242 -9.74 -22.11 -14.88
CA GLN A 242 -9.95 -22.96 -16.05
C GLN A 242 -8.64 -23.58 -16.55
N PHE A 243 -7.58 -22.78 -16.65
CA PHE A 243 -6.33 -23.19 -17.25
C PHE A 243 -5.24 -23.38 -16.20
N THR A 244 -4.54 -24.51 -16.25
CA THR A 244 -3.35 -24.74 -15.42
C THR A 244 -2.16 -23.95 -15.97
N ALA A 245 -1.45 -23.23 -15.09
CA ALA A 245 -0.31 -22.41 -15.46
C ALA A 245 0.93 -23.25 -15.75
N SER A 246 1.76 -22.78 -16.68
CA SER A 246 3.10 -23.33 -16.89
C SER A 246 3.97 -23.12 -15.65
N ARG A 247 5.07 -23.88 -15.57
CA ARG A 247 6.04 -23.75 -14.49
C ARG A 247 6.67 -22.36 -14.52
N GLU A 248 7.02 -21.91 -15.71
CA GLU A 248 7.65 -20.62 -16.00
C GLU A 248 6.75 -19.46 -15.57
N LEU A 249 5.44 -19.53 -15.84
CA LEU A 249 4.49 -18.49 -15.43
C LEU A 249 4.34 -18.46 -13.90
N THR A 250 4.31 -19.63 -13.27
CA THR A 250 4.26 -19.76 -11.81
C THR A 250 5.51 -19.16 -11.17
N GLU A 251 6.69 -19.52 -11.66
CA GLU A 251 7.97 -18.99 -11.19
C GLU A 251 8.09 -17.48 -11.41
N TYR A 252 7.59 -16.96 -12.54
CA TYR A 252 7.59 -15.53 -12.81
C TYR A 252 6.85 -14.75 -11.71
N TYR A 253 5.62 -15.15 -11.38
CA TYR A 253 4.82 -14.43 -10.37
C TYR A 253 5.25 -14.70 -8.93
N ALA A 254 5.94 -15.82 -8.69
CA ALA A 254 6.47 -16.12 -7.37
C ALA A 254 7.84 -15.51 -7.11
N ASN A 255 8.64 -15.15 -8.13
CA ASN A 255 9.97 -14.58 -7.93
C ASN A 255 9.89 -13.09 -7.54
N PRO A 256 10.26 -12.71 -6.30
CA PRO A 256 10.22 -11.31 -5.87
C PRO A 256 11.08 -10.37 -6.73
N ASN A 257 12.16 -10.87 -7.35
CA ASN A 257 13.05 -10.06 -8.20
C ASN A 257 12.38 -9.56 -9.50
N ASN A 258 11.22 -10.10 -9.87
CA ASN A 258 10.49 -9.65 -11.06
C ASN A 258 9.68 -8.37 -10.84
N PHE A 259 9.56 -7.90 -9.58
CA PHE A 259 8.75 -6.76 -9.22
C PHE A 259 9.65 -5.66 -8.62
N THR A 260 9.79 -4.56 -9.35
CA THR A 260 10.65 -3.43 -8.96
C THR A 260 9.89 -2.43 -8.11
N LYS A 261 10.58 -1.65 -7.27
CA LYS A 261 9.97 -0.73 -6.28
C LYS A 261 9.10 0.37 -6.87
N ASP A 262 9.35 0.72 -8.13
CA ASP A 262 8.60 1.68 -8.94
C ASP A 262 7.36 1.08 -9.61
N SER A 263 7.22 -0.26 -9.60
CA SER A 263 6.05 -0.94 -10.15
C SER A 263 4.89 -0.98 -9.15
N PRO A 264 3.63 -0.76 -9.58
CA PRO A 264 2.47 -0.90 -8.70
C PRO A 264 2.30 -2.34 -8.18
N GLU A 265 2.81 -3.34 -8.90
CA GLU A 265 2.84 -4.74 -8.47
C GLU A 265 3.72 -4.96 -7.23
N PHE A 266 4.65 -4.04 -6.93
CA PHE A 266 5.48 -4.10 -5.72
C PHE A 266 4.65 -4.03 -4.42
N PHE A 267 3.44 -3.46 -4.48
CA PHE A 267 2.49 -3.44 -3.37
C PHE A 267 2.05 -4.83 -2.92
N GLN A 268 2.39 -5.88 -3.65
CA GLN A 268 2.19 -7.25 -3.16
C GLN A 268 3.03 -7.56 -1.90
N PHE A 269 4.10 -6.79 -1.66
CA PHE A 269 4.95 -6.89 -0.48
C PHE A 269 4.53 -5.93 0.64
N LEU A 270 3.53 -5.07 0.42
CA LEU A 270 3.05 -4.13 1.42
C LEU A 270 2.60 -4.90 2.67
N LYS A 271 3.05 -4.43 3.84
CA LYS A 271 2.59 -4.94 5.13
C LYS A 271 1.12 -4.58 5.32
N LEU A 272 0.30 -5.61 5.47
CA LEU A 272 -1.16 -5.50 5.60
C LEU A 272 -1.62 -5.47 7.05
N SER A 273 -0.70 -5.58 8.03
CA SER A 273 -1.01 -5.28 9.42
C SER A 273 -1.03 -3.76 9.65
N TYR A 274 -1.82 -3.32 10.62
CA TYR A 274 -2.22 -1.92 10.84
C TYR A 274 -1.10 -0.88 10.86
N GLU A 275 -1.28 0.24 10.14
CA GLU A 275 -0.86 1.58 10.56
C GLU A 275 -1.87 2.62 10.05
N PRO A 276 -2.36 3.55 10.90
CA PRO A 276 -3.34 4.56 10.51
C PRO A 276 -2.65 5.83 10.04
N GLY A 277 -3.13 6.31 8.89
CA GLY A 277 -2.70 7.53 8.26
C GLY A 277 -3.80 8.25 7.50
N THR A 278 -5.05 8.06 7.89
CA THR A 278 -6.15 8.63 7.11
C THR A 278 -7.41 8.78 7.94
N THR A 279 -8.31 9.64 7.46
CA THR A 279 -9.60 9.90 8.10
C THR A 279 -10.76 9.30 7.32
N ALA A 280 -11.88 9.06 8.00
CA ALA A 280 -13.10 8.59 7.34
C ALA A 280 -13.58 9.55 6.24
N GLY A 281 -13.34 10.86 6.42
CA GLY A 281 -13.65 11.89 5.44
C GLY A 281 -12.85 11.73 4.15
N GLU A 282 -11.52 11.52 4.26
CA GLU A 282 -10.64 11.28 3.10
C GLU A 282 -11.06 10.03 2.33
N LEU A 283 -11.27 8.92 3.03
CA LEU A 283 -11.72 7.66 2.43
C LEU A 283 -13.08 7.83 1.72
N ASN A 284 -14.02 8.54 2.35
CA ASN A 284 -15.34 8.80 1.77
C ASN A 284 -15.27 9.68 0.52
N ASN A 285 -14.52 10.78 0.59
CA ASN A 285 -14.48 11.77 -0.48
C ASN A 285 -13.65 11.31 -1.67
N ARG A 286 -12.51 10.65 -1.42
CA ARG A 286 -11.52 10.31 -2.45
C ARG A 286 -11.73 8.92 -3.04
N ILE A 287 -12.26 7.97 -2.27
CA ILE A 287 -12.43 6.57 -2.73
C ILE A 287 -13.89 6.16 -2.81
N LEU A 288 -14.69 6.37 -1.75
CA LEU A 288 -16.01 5.72 -1.61
C LEU A 288 -17.20 6.53 -2.17
N LYS A 289 -16.99 7.79 -2.58
CA LYS A 289 -18.04 8.75 -2.94
C LYS A 289 -19.12 8.21 -3.88
N ASP A 290 -18.71 7.42 -4.87
CA ASP A 290 -19.56 6.88 -5.93
C ASP A 290 -19.53 5.33 -5.98
N LYS A 291 -19.26 4.68 -4.84
CA LYS A 291 -19.07 3.22 -4.74
C LYS A 291 -20.31 2.48 -4.21
N GLY A 292 -21.49 2.86 -4.71
CA GLY A 292 -22.75 2.17 -4.39
C GLY A 292 -23.01 2.02 -2.89
N ALA A 293 -23.25 0.79 -2.43
CA ALA A 293 -23.53 0.48 -1.03
C ALA A 293 -22.35 0.78 -0.07
N LEU A 294 -21.13 0.96 -0.59
CA LEU A 294 -19.95 1.32 0.20
C LEU A 294 -19.80 2.84 0.39
N LYS A 295 -20.66 3.66 -0.22
CA LYS A 295 -20.66 5.10 0.00
C LYS A 295 -20.82 5.45 1.49
N ASP A 296 -20.04 6.42 1.96
CA ASP A 296 -20.06 6.94 3.34
C ASP A 296 -19.76 5.88 4.44
N THR A 297 -19.06 4.79 4.07
CA THR A 297 -18.67 3.72 5.00
C THR A 297 -17.24 3.82 5.52
N GLY A 298 -16.48 4.88 5.20
CA GLY A 298 -15.08 5.05 5.58
C GLY A 298 -14.79 4.88 7.08
N GLN A 299 -15.67 5.38 7.96
CA GLN A 299 -15.51 5.15 9.41
C GLN A 299 -15.69 3.68 9.79
N SER A 300 -16.55 2.93 9.09
CA SER A 300 -16.72 1.50 9.33
C SER A 300 -15.49 0.73 8.90
N PHE A 301 -14.86 1.10 7.78
CA PHE A 301 -13.58 0.54 7.37
C PHE A 301 -12.46 0.85 8.36
N LEU A 302 -12.33 2.07 8.85
CA LEU A 302 -11.33 2.41 9.87
C LEU A 302 -11.53 1.64 11.17
N ASN A 303 -12.79 1.54 11.64
CA ASN A 303 -13.10 0.78 12.85
C ASN A 303 -12.78 -0.72 12.66
N ALA A 304 -13.12 -1.27 11.50
CA ALA A 304 -12.86 -2.67 11.17
C ALA A 304 -11.36 -2.97 11.03
N ALA A 305 -10.64 -2.09 10.34
CA ALA A 305 -9.19 -2.11 10.23
C ALA A 305 -8.52 -2.10 11.61
N GLN A 306 -8.88 -1.14 12.46
CA GLN A 306 -8.35 -1.05 13.82
C GLN A 306 -8.70 -2.26 14.69
N GLN A 307 -9.92 -2.76 14.60
CA GLN A 307 -10.39 -3.89 15.42
C GLN A 307 -9.65 -5.19 15.09
N ASN A 308 -9.28 -5.38 13.83
CA ASN A 308 -8.73 -6.64 13.33
C ASN A 308 -7.24 -6.52 12.93
N ASP A 309 -6.57 -5.41 13.31
CA ASP A 309 -5.18 -5.13 12.96
C ASP A 309 -4.89 -5.18 11.43
N ILE A 310 -5.86 -4.77 10.61
CA ILE A 310 -5.78 -4.82 9.14
C ILE A 310 -5.51 -3.41 8.57
N ASN A 311 -4.70 -3.34 7.54
CA ASN A 311 -4.53 -2.15 6.70
C ASN A 311 -5.85 -1.72 6.04
N VAL A 312 -6.29 -0.49 6.32
CA VAL A 312 -7.60 0.01 5.87
C VAL A 312 -7.72 0.12 4.35
N ILE A 313 -6.64 0.48 3.64
CA ILE A 313 -6.63 0.61 2.19
C ILE A 313 -6.77 -0.77 1.54
N TYR A 314 -6.07 -1.78 2.06
CA TYR A 314 -6.25 -3.16 1.64
C TYR A 314 -7.68 -3.65 1.88
N LEU A 315 -8.24 -3.42 3.07
CA LEU A 315 -9.60 -3.84 3.41
C LEU A 315 -10.63 -3.22 2.45
N MET A 316 -10.46 -1.94 2.11
CA MET A 316 -11.29 -1.25 1.12
C MET A 316 -11.09 -1.78 -0.29
N ALA A 317 -9.84 -2.02 -0.71
CA ALA A 317 -9.53 -2.59 -2.01
C ALA A 317 -10.21 -3.95 -2.19
N HIS A 318 -10.13 -4.79 -1.15
CA HIS A 318 -10.78 -6.08 -1.13
C HIS A 318 -12.31 -5.96 -1.25
N ALA A 319 -12.94 -5.11 -0.42
CA ALA A 319 -14.39 -4.92 -0.49
C ALA A 319 -14.84 -4.39 -1.85
N LEU A 320 -14.12 -3.42 -2.43
CA LEU A 320 -14.45 -2.86 -3.74
C LEU A 320 -14.32 -3.90 -4.86
N HIS A 321 -13.32 -4.78 -4.77
CA HIS A 321 -13.16 -5.89 -5.71
C HIS A 321 -14.33 -6.88 -5.60
N GLU A 322 -14.59 -7.40 -4.40
CA GLU A 322 -15.63 -8.41 -4.15
C GLU A 322 -17.04 -7.94 -4.50
N THR A 323 -17.30 -6.64 -4.31
CA THR A 323 -18.63 -6.07 -4.51
C THR A 323 -18.81 -5.45 -5.90
N GLY A 324 -17.80 -5.46 -6.76
CA GLY A 324 -17.83 -4.73 -8.03
C GLY A 324 -18.11 -3.24 -7.82
N ASN A 325 -17.26 -2.56 -7.05
CA ASN A 325 -17.42 -1.17 -6.62
C ASN A 325 -18.72 -0.90 -5.82
N GLY A 326 -19.13 -1.84 -4.98
CA GLY A 326 -20.32 -1.73 -4.13
C GLY A 326 -21.64 -1.90 -4.88
N THR A 327 -21.63 -2.51 -6.07
CA THR A 327 -22.81 -2.61 -6.96
C THR A 327 -23.36 -4.02 -7.12
N SER A 328 -22.69 -5.05 -6.60
CA SER A 328 -23.19 -6.43 -6.63
C SER A 328 -24.53 -6.56 -5.90
N GLU A 329 -25.34 -7.55 -6.28
CA GLU A 329 -26.65 -7.78 -5.64
C GLU A 329 -26.51 -7.97 -4.13
N LEU A 330 -25.48 -8.74 -3.73
CA LEU A 330 -25.21 -9.06 -2.34
C LEU A 330 -24.73 -7.83 -1.53
N ALA A 331 -23.99 -6.91 -2.17
CA ALA A 331 -23.58 -5.65 -1.56
C ALA A 331 -24.72 -4.63 -1.47
N ASN A 332 -25.62 -4.58 -2.46
CA ASN A 332 -26.78 -3.67 -2.47
C ASN A 332 -27.92 -4.11 -1.55
N GLY A 333 -27.87 -5.37 -1.12
CA GLY A 333 -28.71 -5.90 -0.07
C GLY A 333 -29.77 -6.85 -0.58
N LEU A 334 -29.86 -8.00 0.07
CA LEU A 334 -30.78 -9.07 -0.26
C LEU A 334 -31.75 -9.32 0.90
N LYS A 335 -32.93 -9.85 0.62
CA LYS A 335 -33.92 -10.15 1.67
C LYS A 335 -33.75 -11.57 2.18
N VAL A 336 -33.66 -11.72 3.49
CA VAL A 336 -33.62 -13.01 4.17
C VAL A 336 -34.62 -12.98 5.33
N GLY A 337 -35.31 -14.09 5.55
CA GLY A 337 -36.21 -14.26 6.68
C GLY A 337 -36.04 -15.63 7.33
N LEU A 338 -36.76 -15.87 8.42
CA LEU A 338 -36.76 -17.14 9.13
C LEU A 338 -37.89 -18.03 8.61
N ASN A 339 -37.54 -19.27 8.27
CA ASN A 339 -38.52 -20.30 7.98
C ASN A 339 -39.18 -20.82 9.28
N LYS A 340 -40.11 -21.76 9.14
CA LYS A 340 -40.86 -22.36 10.28
C LYS A 340 -39.96 -23.02 11.34
N ASP A 341 -38.75 -23.43 10.95
CA ASP A 341 -37.78 -24.10 11.81
C ASP A 341 -36.80 -23.08 12.43
N GLY A 342 -36.99 -21.78 12.20
CA GLY A 342 -36.14 -20.71 12.70
C GLY A 342 -34.82 -20.55 11.93
N LYS A 343 -34.66 -21.20 10.77
CA LYS A 343 -33.44 -21.09 9.95
C LYS A 343 -33.54 -19.91 9.00
N ALA A 344 -32.44 -19.15 8.86
CA ALA A 344 -32.30 -18.12 7.84
C ALA A 344 -32.51 -18.71 6.44
N THR A 345 -33.32 -18.04 5.61
CA THR A 345 -33.65 -18.51 4.26
C THR A 345 -33.82 -17.32 3.32
N TYR A 346 -33.11 -17.38 2.19
CA TYR A 346 -33.18 -16.38 1.13
C TYR A 346 -34.61 -16.21 0.61
N VAL A 347 -35.06 -14.95 0.51
CA VAL A 347 -36.42 -14.62 0.07
C VAL A 347 -36.52 -14.68 -1.45
N THR A 348 -37.47 -15.46 -1.93
CA THR A 348 -37.86 -15.57 -3.33
C THR A 348 -39.36 -15.30 -3.47
N HIS A 349 -39.83 -15.07 -4.69
CA HIS A 349 -41.26 -14.95 -5.00
C HIS A 349 -42.08 -16.18 -4.56
N LYS A 350 -41.46 -17.36 -4.40
CA LYS A 350 -42.13 -18.61 -4.07
C LYS A 350 -42.27 -18.86 -2.56
N ASN A 351 -41.39 -18.29 -1.74
CA ASN A 351 -41.34 -18.59 -0.30
C ASN A 351 -41.63 -17.38 0.60
N LYS A 352 -41.71 -16.15 0.07
CA LYS A 352 -41.88 -14.91 0.85
C LYS A 352 -43.00 -14.99 1.90
N ASP A 353 -44.17 -15.51 1.53
CA ASP A 353 -45.33 -15.57 2.43
C ASP A 353 -45.20 -16.65 3.53
N LYS A 354 -44.15 -17.47 3.47
CA LYS A 354 -43.83 -18.52 4.45
C LYS A 354 -42.70 -18.12 5.40
N LEU A 355 -42.11 -16.93 5.21
CA LEU A 355 -40.98 -16.45 5.98
C LEU A 355 -41.43 -15.35 6.96
N THR A 356 -40.81 -15.35 8.14
CA THR A 356 -41.02 -14.34 9.19
C THR A 356 -39.73 -13.55 9.43
N ASN A 357 -39.80 -12.43 10.16
CA ASN A 357 -38.63 -11.61 10.50
C ASN A 357 -37.74 -11.26 9.28
N ILE A 358 -38.39 -10.92 8.15
CA ILE A 358 -37.69 -10.61 6.90
C ILE A 358 -36.92 -9.30 7.08
N LYS A 359 -35.60 -9.36 6.87
CA LYS A 359 -34.70 -8.21 6.92
C LYS A 359 -33.91 -8.11 5.62
N THR A 360 -33.51 -6.90 5.28
CA THR A 360 -32.46 -6.70 4.28
C THR A 360 -31.11 -6.94 4.95
N VAL A 361 -30.26 -7.73 4.31
CA VAL A 361 -28.91 -8.08 4.74
C VAL A 361 -27.91 -7.68 3.68
N TYR A 362 -26.68 -7.41 4.10
CA TYR A 362 -25.62 -6.90 3.26
C TYR A 362 -24.37 -7.75 3.47
N ASN A 363 -23.56 -7.97 2.43
CA ASN A 363 -22.28 -8.65 2.56
C ASN A 363 -21.26 -7.99 1.63
N MET A 364 -20.18 -7.47 2.21
CA MET A 364 -19.21 -6.62 1.52
C MET A 364 -17.93 -7.34 1.09
N PHE A 365 -17.80 -8.61 1.45
CA PHE A 365 -16.60 -9.41 1.17
C PHE A 365 -16.93 -10.81 0.65
N GLY A 366 -18.19 -11.07 0.30
CA GLY A 366 -18.62 -12.37 -0.20
C GLY A 366 -18.52 -13.51 0.84
N VAL A 367 -18.47 -13.20 2.15
CA VAL A 367 -18.30 -14.21 3.19
C VAL A 367 -19.46 -15.21 3.17
N GLY A 368 -19.16 -16.51 3.16
CA GLY A 368 -20.17 -17.58 3.10
C GLY A 368 -20.84 -17.73 1.74
N ALA A 369 -20.34 -17.08 0.68
CA ALA A 369 -20.75 -17.33 -0.69
C ALA A 369 -19.97 -18.52 -1.28
N TYR A 370 -20.66 -19.43 -1.94
CA TYR A 370 -20.06 -20.62 -2.58
C TYR A 370 -20.48 -20.73 -4.04
N ASP A 371 -19.66 -21.43 -4.82
CA ASP A 371 -19.96 -21.75 -6.22
C ASP A 371 -21.33 -22.43 -6.35
N GLY A 372 -22.19 -21.86 -7.20
CA GLY A 372 -23.55 -22.33 -7.43
C GLY A 372 -24.63 -21.76 -6.49
N CYS A 373 -24.25 -21.06 -5.41
CA CYS A 373 -25.22 -20.44 -4.50
C CYS A 373 -24.78 -19.07 -3.93
N ALA A 374 -23.84 -18.38 -4.56
CA ALA A 374 -23.19 -17.16 -4.05
C ALA A 374 -24.16 -16.16 -3.38
N ASN A 375 -25.22 -15.74 -4.07
CA ASN A 375 -26.17 -14.76 -3.54
C ASN A 375 -27.02 -15.32 -2.39
N SER A 376 -27.54 -16.55 -2.50
CA SER A 376 -28.40 -17.12 -1.46
C SER A 376 -27.60 -17.50 -0.20
N CYS A 377 -26.48 -18.17 -0.37
CA CYS A 377 -25.63 -18.63 0.72
C CYS A 377 -24.98 -17.45 1.46
N GLY A 378 -24.41 -16.49 0.71
CA GLY A 378 -23.82 -15.28 1.30
C GLY A 378 -24.84 -14.39 2.01
N ALA A 379 -26.10 -14.33 1.54
CA ALA A 379 -27.15 -13.58 2.20
C ALA A 379 -27.65 -14.28 3.48
N GLU A 380 -27.85 -15.59 3.45
CA GLU A 380 -28.25 -16.36 4.63
C GLU A 380 -27.19 -16.25 5.74
N HIS A 381 -25.91 -16.36 5.39
CA HIS A 381 -24.80 -16.13 6.32
C HIS A 381 -24.81 -14.70 6.90
N ALA A 382 -24.98 -13.68 6.06
CA ALA A 382 -25.07 -12.28 6.52
C ALA A 382 -26.24 -12.03 7.49
N TYR A 383 -27.34 -12.79 7.38
CA TYR A 383 -28.44 -12.71 8.34
C TYR A 383 -28.07 -13.28 9.70
N GLU A 384 -27.36 -14.41 9.72
CA GLU A 384 -26.89 -15.09 10.93
C GLU A 384 -25.88 -14.21 11.69
N GLU A 385 -25.00 -13.53 10.96
CA GLU A 385 -24.01 -12.58 11.51
C GLU A 385 -24.62 -11.19 11.85
N GLY A 386 -25.89 -10.96 11.54
CA GLY A 386 -26.59 -9.72 11.88
C GLY A 386 -26.21 -8.50 11.03
N TRP A 387 -25.74 -8.70 9.80
CA TRP A 387 -25.29 -7.65 8.88
C TRP A 387 -26.45 -6.93 8.20
N PHE A 388 -27.29 -6.26 9.00
CA PHE A 388 -28.50 -5.58 8.54
C PHE A 388 -28.27 -4.17 8.00
N THR A 389 -27.02 -3.71 7.93
CA THR A 389 -26.62 -2.44 7.31
C THR A 389 -25.28 -2.60 6.59
N PRO A 390 -24.97 -1.77 5.57
CA PRO A 390 -23.65 -1.77 4.93
C PRO A 390 -22.50 -1.61 5.93
N LYS A 391 -22.66 -0.72 6.92
CA LYS A 391 -21.67 -0.47 7.97
C LYS A 391 -21.40 -1.71 8.83
N ALA A 392 -22.45 -2.42 9.23
CA ALA A 392 -22.33 -3.67 9.99
C ALA A 392 -21.67 -4.78 9.15
N ALA A 393 -21.99 -4.85 7.86
CA ALA A 393 -21.37 -5.81 6.93
C ALA A 393 -19.88 -5.55 6.71
N VAL A 394 -19.45 -4.28 6.62
CA VAL A 394 -18.03 -3.91 6.58
C VAL A 394 -17.33 -4.33 7.87
N LEU A 395 -17.91 -4.00 9.02
CA LEU A 395 -17.30 -4.28 10.32
C LEU A 395 -17.15 -5.78 10.59
N GLY A 396 -18.24 -6.55 10.41
CA GLY A 396 -18.24 -7.99 10.70
C GLY A 396 -17.51 -8.81 9.64
N GLY A 397 -17.58 -8.42 8.36
CA GLY A 397 -16.91 -9.15 7.29
C GLY A 397 -15.38 -9.06 7.34
N ALA A 398 -14.84 -7.96 7.87
CA ALA A 398 -13.39 -7.78 8.03
C ALA A 398 -12.74 -8.82 8.97
N SER A 399 -13.45 -9.26 10.02
CA SER A 399 -12.93 -10.27 10.96
C SER A 399 -12.65 -11.61 10.28
N PHE A 400 -13.38 -11.96 9.22
CA PHE A 400 -13.12 -13.18 8.45
C PHE A 400 -11.82 -13.12 7.62
N ILE A 401 -11.35 -11.92 7.27
CA ILE A 401 -10.08 -11.72 6.55
C ILE A 401 -8.89 -11.89 7.50
N ASP A 402 -9.01 -11.40 8.73
CA ASP A 402 -7.97 -11.52 9.77
C ASP A 402 -7.76 -12.99 10.20
N ASP A 403 -8.83 -13.67 10.62
CA ASP A 403 -8.80 -15.03 11.18
C ASP A 403 -8.19 -16.09 10.22
N GLY A 404 -8.28 -15.83 8.92
CA GLY A 404 -7.82 -16.74 7.87
C GLY A 404 -6.35 -16.59 7.49
N TYR A 405 -5.81 -15.36 7.54
CA TYR A 405 -4.57 -15.02 6.83
C TYR A 405 -3.67 -14.06 7.62
N ILE A 406 -4.10 -12.81 7.83
CA ILE A 406 -3.27 -11.75 8.43
C ILE A 406 -2.86 -12.13 9.86
N GLY A 407 -3.83 -12.50 10.71
CA GLY A 407 -3.57 -12.98 12.08
C GLY A 407 -2.74 -14.27 12.18
N ARG A 408 -2.46 -14.94 11.05
CA ARG A 408 -1.59 -16.13 10.96
C ARG A 408 -0.18 -15.82 10.45
N GLY A 409 0.15 -14.56 10.23
CA GLY A 409 1.45 -14.12 9.71
C GLY A 409 1.52 -14.02 8.18
N GLN A 410 0.43 -14.31 7.45
CA GLN A 410 0.33 -14.05 6.01
C GLN A 410 -0.11 -12.61 5.75
N ASP A 411 0.68 -11.67 6.25
CA ASP A 411 0.38 -10.24 6.32
C ASP A 411 0.94 -9.43 5.14
N THR A 412 1.13 -10.08 3.98
CA THR A 412 1.32 -9.44 2.67
C THR A 412 0.54 -10.23 1.62
N LEU A 413 0.10 -9.59 0.53
CA LEU A 413 -0.55 -10.30 -0.58
C LEU A 413 0.33 -11.44 -1.12
N TYR A 414 1.65 -11.23 -1.14
CA TYR A 414 2.61 -12.25 -1.53
C TYR A 414 2.52 -13.47 -0.61
N LYS A 415 2.55 -13.27 0.72
CA LYS A 415 2.48 -14.37 1.69
C LYS A 415 1.13 -15.08 1.61
N MET A 416 0.03 -14.34 1.40
CA MET A 416 -1.31 -14.91 1.18
C MET A 416 -1.37 -15.81 -0.06
N ARG A 417 -0.67 -15.43 -1.14
CA ARG A 417 -0.68 -16.22 -2.38
C ARG A 417 0.26 -17.40 -2.34
N TRP A 418 1.50 -17.21 -1.87
CA TRP A 418 2.58 -18.19 -2.06
C TRP A 418 2.89 -19.00 -0.80
N ASN A 419 2.56 -18.44 0.37
CA ASN A 419 2.87 -18.94 1.70
C ASN A 419 4.29 -19.49 1.86
N PRO A 420 5.33 -18.64 1.79
CA PRO A 420 6.72 -19.08 1.87
C PRO A 420 7.08 -19.83 3.18
N ASP A 421 6.35 -19.60 4.29
CA ASP A 421 6.54 -20.33 5.55
C ASP A 421 6.02 -21.78 5.50
N ASN A 422 4.99 -22.05 4.68
CA ASN A 422 4.49 -23.39 4.40
C ASN A 422 4.00 -23.48 2.93
N PRO A 423 4.93 -23.60 1.97
CA PRO A 423 4.62 -23.45 0.55
C PRO A 423 3.52 -24.39 0.07
N GLY A 424 2.54 -23.83 -0.65
CA GLY A 424 1.40 -24.57 -1.20
C GLY A 424 0.16 -24.63 -0.32
N TYR A 425 0.22 -24.31 0.99
CA TYR A 425 -0.97 -24.32 1.85
C TYR A 425 -0.81 -23.54 3.18
N PRO A 426 -1.82 -22.79 3.66
CA PRO A 426 -2.99 -22.34 2.92
C PRO A 426 -2.61 -21.25 1.91
N GLN A 427 -3.38 -21.15 0.81
CA GLN A 427 -3.23 -20.12 -0.21
C GLN A 427 -4.59 -19.46 -0.45
N TYR A 428 -4.59 -18.14 -0.57
CA TYR A 428 -5.82 -17.37 -0.78
C TYR A 428 -6.45 -17.63 -2.16
N ALA A 429 -5.62 -17.85 -3.17
CA ALA A 429 -6.06 -18.02 -4.55
C ALA A 429 -5.15 -18.97 -5.32
N THR A 430 -5.70 -19.60 -6.37
CA THR A 430 -4.94 -20.47 -7.29
C THR A 430 -4.37 -19.71 -8.49
N HIS A 431 -5.00 -18.59 -8.88
CA HIS A 431 -4.52 -17.73 -9.96
C HIS A 431 -3.15 -17.14 -9.64
N VAL A 432 -2.14 -17.40 -10.49
CA VAL A 432 -0.74 -17.01 -10.24
C VAL A 432 -0.54 -15.50 -10.18
N GLN A 433 -1.31 -14.73 -10.97
CA GLN A 433 -1.23 -13.27 -11.00
C GLN A 433 -2.06 -12.59 -9.89
N TRP A 434 -2.79 -13.34 -9.04
CA TRP A 434 -3.72 -12.77 -8.06
C TRP A 434 -3.09 -11.66 -7.21
N ALA A 435 -1.91 -11.91 -6.61
CA ALA A 435 -1.25 -10.93 -5.75
C ALA A 435 -0.87 -9.65 -6.51
N ALA A 436 -0.33 -9.78 -7.74
CA ALA A 436 0.04 -8.65 -8.57
C ALA A 436 -1.18 -7.81 -9.01
N ILE A 437 -2.31 -8.45 -9.34
CA ILE A 437 -3.55 -7.74 -9.67
C ILE A 437 -4.07 -6.95 -8.46
N GLN A 438 -4.12 -7.57 -7.29
CA GLN A 438 -4.58 -6.89 -6.08
C GLN A 438 -3.62 -5.76 -5.66
N ALA A 439 -2.31 -5.97 -5.82
CA ALA A 439 -1.29 -4.95 -5.57
C ALA A 439 -1.51 -3.68 -6.39
N ARG A 440 -1.82 -3.81 -7.69
CA ARG A 440 -2.13 -2.64 -8.54
C ARG A 440 -3.33 -1.85 -8.02
N ASN A 441 -4.39 -2.54 -7.60
CA ASN A 441 -5.58 -1.90 -7.05
C ASN A 441 -5.26 -1.17 -5.73
N ILE A 442 -4.43 -1.77 -4.86
CA ILE A 442 -3.99 -1.15 -3.62
C ILE A 442 -3.15 0.09 -3.91
N ALA A 443 -2.17 0.00 -4.81
CA ALA A 443 -1.32 1.12 -5.20
C ALA A 443 -2.15 2.30 -5.73
N GLU A 444 -3.15 2.03 -6.60
CA GLU A 444 -4.09 3.04 -7.09
C GLU A 444 -4.89 3.67 -5.94
N MET A 445 -5.32 2.89 -4.95
CA MET A 445 -6.07 3.45 -3.80
C MET A 445 -5.21 4.31 -2.89
N TYR A 446 -3.93 3.94 -2.68
CA TYR A 446 -2.99 4.81 -1.96
C TYR A 446 -2.76 6.14 -2.70
N GLU A 447 -2.63 6.10 -4.03
CA GLU A 447 -2.53 7.31 -4.86
C GLU A 447 -3.80 8.17 -4.75
N LEU A 448 -4.98 7.56 -4.90
CA LEU A 448 -6.27 8.26 -4.78
C LEU A 448 -6.49 8.86 -3.40
N ALA A 449 -6.11 8.15 -2.35
CA ALA A 449 -6.15 8.66 -0.99
C ALA A 449 -5.09 9.74 -0.74
N GLY A 450 -4.12 9.92 -1.65
CA GLY A 450 -3.02 10.87 -1.52
C GLY A 450 -2.01 10.49 -0.44
N LEU A 451 -1.90 9.20 -0.15
CA LEU A 451 -1.15 8.62 0.96
C LEU A 451 0.28 8.20 0.59
N LEU A 452 0.61 8.10 -0.71
CA LEU A 452 1.93 7.66 -1.16
C LEU A 452 3.08 8.58 -0.73
N ASP A 453 2.79 9.88 -0.57
CA ASP A 453 3.78 10.88 -0.19
C ASP A 453 3.75 11.23 1.30
N THR A 454 2.63 10.97 1.98
CA THR A 454 2.41 11.39 3.36
C THR A 454 2.71 10.30 4.38
N TYR A 455 2.83 9.04 3.95
CA TYR A 455 3.01 7.89 4.85
C TYR A 455 4.23 7.05 4.53
N THR A 456 4.93 6.64 5.59
CA THR A 456 5.96 5.61 5.52
C THR A 456 5.29 4.26 5.34
N LEU A 457 5.31 3.71 4.11
CA LEU A 457 4.79 2.37 3.84
C LEU A 457 5.85 1.33 4.11
N ARG A 458 5.49 0.26 4.83
CA ARG A 458 6.38 -0.86 5.07
C ARG A 458 6.15 -2.00 4.08
N PHE A 459 7.22 -2.52 3.51
CA PHE A 459 7.22 -3.65 2.59
C PHE A 459 8.09 -4.79 3.13
N ASP A 460 7.50 -5.98 3.29
CA ASP A 460 8.21 -7.22 3.64
C ASP A 460 8.53 -7.98 2.34
N ILE A 461 9.76 -7.88 1.85
CA ILE A 461 10.25 -8.45 0.59
C ILE A 461 10.79 -9.87 0.84
N PRO A 462 10.17 -10.92 0.29
CA PRO A 462 10.65 -12.30 0.44
C PRO A 462 12.01 -12.51 -0.22
N GLN A 463 12.84 -13.33 0.41
CA GLN A 463 14.11 -13.79 -0.15
C GLN A 463 14.32 -15.28 0.13
N TYR A 464 14.29 -16.11 -0.92
CA TYR A 464 14.56 -17.54 -0.83
C TYR A 464 16.05 -17.84 -1.04
N GLN A 465 16.47 -19.05 -0.66
CA GLN A 465 17.76 -19.58 -1.09
C GLN A 465 17.73 -19.86 -2.60
N ASN A 466 18.85 -19.59 -3.29
CA ASN A 466 18.96 -19.81 -4.74
C ASN A 466 17.84 -19.13 -5.55
N GLN A 467 17.36 -17.96 -5.10
CA GLN A 467 16.35 -17.18 -5.80
C GLN A 467 16.88 -16.74 -7.18
N PRO A 468 16.15 -17.00 -8.28
CA PRO A 468 16.58 -16.59 -9.61
C PRO A 468 16.69 -15.07 -9.76
N GLU A 469 17.52 -14.62 -10.69
CA GLU A 469 17.49 -13.24 -11.19
C GLU A 469 16.15 -12.93 -11.90
N GLN A 470 15.97 -11.68 -12.30
CA GLN A 470 14.79 -11.25 -13.03
C GLN A 470 14.62 -12.02 -14.35
N ALA A 471 13.39 -12.39 -14.66
CA ALA A 471 13.00 -13.06 -15.90
C ALA A 471 11.83 -12.32 -16.57
N PRO A 472 11.72 -12.37 -17.91
CA PRO A 472 10.55 -11.83 -18.60
C PRO A 472 9.29 -12.65 -18.29
N GLU A 473 8.11 -12.01 -18.32
CA GLU A 473 6.84 -12.71 -18.18
C GLU A 473 6.60 -13.63 -19.39
N PRO A 474 6.25 -14.92 -19.18
CA PRO A 474 5.82 -15.80 -20.27
C PRO A 474 4.59 -15.25 -20.98
N THR A 475 4.59 -15.29 -22.32
CA THR A 475 3.49 -14.78 -23.14
C THR A 475 2.94 -15.85 -24.07
N GLY A 476 1.74 -15.62 -24.62
CA GLY A 476 1.14 -16.54 -25.58
C GLY A 476 0.96 -17.96 -25.03
N GLU A 477 1.43 -18.96 -25.77
CA GLU A 477 1.30 -20.36 -25.37
C GLU A 477 2.15 -20.77 -24.16
N ASP A 478 3.27 -20.07 -23.92
CA ASP A 478 4.21 -20.38 -22.82
C ASP A 478 3.59 -20.16 -21.43
N ARG A 479 2.41 -19.54 -21.37
CA ARG A 479 1.62 -19.36 -20.14
C ARG A 479 0.95 -20.65 -19.67
N TYR A 480 0.70 -21.59 -20.58
CA TYR A 480 -0.14 -22.75 -20.35
C TYR A 480 0.70 -24.01 -20.17
N SER A 481 0.44 -24.78 -19.11
CA SER A 481 0.96 -26.15 -19.06
C SER A 481 0.32 -27.01 -20.15
N VAL A 482 0.98 -28.07 -20.58
CA VAL A 482 0.39 -29.08 -21.48
C VAL A 482 0.38 -30.41 -20.74
N ASP A 483 -0.81 -30.93 -20.43
CA ASP A 483 -0.97 -32.29 -19.93
C ASP A 483 -0.84 -33.26 -21.11
N THR A 484 0.19 -34.09 -21.11
CA THR A 484 0.52 -35.00 -22.21
C THR A 484 -0.01 -36.42 -21.99
N SER A 485 -0.88 -36.63 -20.99
CA SER A 485 -1.44 -37.96 -20.70
C SER A 485 -2.23 -38.58 -21.86
N ASN A 486 -2.77 -37.75 -22.76
CA ASN A 486 -3.49 -38.14 -23.97
C ASN A 486 -2.67 -37.89 -25.26
N ALA A 487 -1.37 -37.64 -25.15
CA ALA A 487 -0.51 -37.40 -26.31
C ALA A 487 -0.48 -38.63 -27.23
N GLY A 488 -0.60 -38.41 -28.53
CA GLY A 488 -0.68 -39.43 -29.57
C GLY A 488 -2.11 -39.93 -29.85
N ASP A 489 -3.11 -39.53 -29.06
CA ASP A 489 -4.50 -39.84 -29.40
C ASP A 489 -4.91 -39.12 -30.68
N ILE A 490 -5.64 -39.82 -31.56
CA ILE A 490 -6.18 -39.26 -32.79
C ILE A 490 -7.66 -38.93 -32.60
N TYR A 491 -8.04 -37.68 -32.87
CA TYR A 491 -9.42 -37.21 -32.82
C TYR A 491 -9.88 -36.70 -34.18
N LYS A 492 -11.20 -36.56 -34.35
CA LYS A 492 -11.81 -35.94 -35.54
C LYS A 492 -12.54 -34.66 -35.19
N VAL A 493 -12.39 -33.66 -36.06
CA VAL A 493 -13.16 -32.41 -35.99
C VAL A 493 -14.65 -32.68 -36.26
N LYS A 494 -15.52 -32.26 -35.35
CA LYS A 494 -16.98 -32.33 -35.49
C LYS A 494 -17.63 -31.02 -35.04
N THR A 495 -18.20 -30.30 -36.00
CA THR A 495 -18.99 -29.08 -35.79
C THR A 495 -20.46 -29.35 -36.11
N SER A 496 -21.38 -28.66 -35.44
CA SER A 496 -22.82 -28.92 -35.59
C SER A 496 -23.42 -28.42 -36.92
N ASP A 497 -22.75 -27.48 -37.58
CA ASP A 497 -23.18 -26.80 -38.80
C ASP A 497 -22.30 -27.15 -40.02
N GLY A 498 -21.34 -28.08 -39.86
CA GLY A 498 -20.38 -28.45 -40.90
C GLY A 498 -19.31 -27.38 -41.15
N SER A 499 -19.22 -26.34 -40.31
CA SER A 499 -18.15 -25.34 -40.40
C SER A 499 -16.78 -25.91 -39.99
N GLY A 500 -15.71 -25.22 -40.36
CA GLY A 500 -14.36 -25.59 -39.93
C GLY A 500 -14.09 -25.19 -38.47
N LEU A 501 -13.23 -25.94 -37.78
CA LEU A 501 -12.75 -25.65 -36.43
C LEU A 501 -11.50 -24.78 -36.48
N ASN A 502 -11.53 -23.62 -35.84
CA ASN A 502 -10.35 -22.75 -35.77
C ASN A 502 -9.25 -23.38 -34.91
N ILE A 503 -8.06 -23.54 -35.49
CA ILE A 503 -6.80 -23.78 -34.77
C ILE A 503 -6.16 -22.43 -34.46
N ARG A 504 -5.73 -22.26 -33.21
CA ARG A 504 -5.28 -20.99 -32.63
C ARG A 504 -3.86 -21.09 -32.10
N THR A 505 -3.19 -19.95 -31.93
CA THR A 505 -1.83 -19.88 -31.36
C THR A 505 -1.77 -20.37 -29.91
N TYR A 506 -2.82 -20.13 -29.12
CA TYR A 506 -3.04 -20.63 -27.76
C TYR A 506 -4.53 -20.55 -27.44
N PRO A 507 -5.03 -21.04 -26.28
CA PRO A 507 -6.45 -20.90 -25.93
C PRO A 507 -6.91 -19.44 -26.06
N TRP A 508 -7.96 -19.22 -26.86
CA TRP A 508 -8.50 -17.89 -27.20
C TRP A 508 -7.57 -16.94 -27.97
N GLY A 509 -6.36 -17.37 -28.34
CA GLY A 509 -5.43 -16.59 -29.16
C GLY A 509 -5.88 -16.44 -30.62
N ASP A 510 -5.01 -15.82 -31.43
CA ASP A 510 -5.27 -15.58 -32.84
C ASP A 510 -5.52 -16.88 -33.61
N VAL A 511 -6.42 -16.79 -34.60
CA VAL A 511 -6.70 -17.92 -35.50
C VAL A 511 -5.53 -18.07 -36.47
N ILE A 512 -4.89 -19.24 -36.46
CA ILE A 512 -3.88 -19.61 -37.44
C ILE A 512 -4.58 -20.00 -38.75
N ARG A 513 -5.56 -20.91 -38.67
CA ARG A 513 -6.44 -21.34 -39.78
C ARG A 513 -7.70 -22.05 -39.27
N ALA A 514 -8.57 -22.46 -40.19
CA ALA A 514 -9.69 -23.36 -39.90
C ALA A 514 -9.41 -24.77 -40.44
N LEU A 515 -9.68 -25.78 -39.61
CA LEU A 515 -9.62 -27.20 -39.96
C LEU A 515 -11.00 -27.64 -40.47
N PRO A 516 -11.13 -28.19 -41.69
CA PRO A 516 -12.40 -28.71 -42.19
C PRO A 516 -13.03 -29.76 -41.27
N GLU A 517 -14.35 -29.92 -41.33
CA GLU A 517 -15.04 -31.02 -40.64
C GLU A 517 -14.43 -32.38 -41.03
N LYS A 518 -14.34 -33.31 -40.08
CA LYS A 518 -13.74 -34.65 -40.21
C LYS A 518 -12.22 -34.66 -40.40
N THR A 519 -11.54 -33.51 -40.33
CA THR A 519 -10.07 -33.47 -40.26
C THR A 519 -9.61 -34.28 -39.05
N GLU A 520 -8.67 -35.18 -39.27
CA GLU A 520 -7.97 -35.90 -38.20
C GLU A 520 -6.91 -34.98 -37.59
N VAL A 521 -6.85 -34.99 -36.26
CA VAL A 521 -5.88 -34.22 -35.48
C VAL A 521 -5.20 -35.18 -34.51
N GLU A 522 -3.87 -35.09 -34.40
CA GLU A 522 -3.09 -35.80 -33.41
C GLU A 522 -2.95 -34.91 -32.16
N VAL A 523 -3.31 -35.45 -31.01
CA VAL A 523 -3.23 -34.71 -29.74
C VAL A 523 -1.79 -34.69 -29.26
N ILE A 524 -1.29 -33.49 -28.97
CA ILE A 524 -0.01 -33.27 -28.29
C ILE A 524 -0.24 -33.21 -26.78
N GLY A 525 -1.37 -32.64 -26.37
CA GLY A 525 -1.83 -32.62 -24.99
C GLY A 525 -3.05 -31.73 -24.79
N GLU A 526 -3.45 -31.53 -23.55
CA GLU A 526 -4.62 -30.72 -23.21
C GLU A 526 -4.39 -29.77 -22.02
N ASN A 527 -5.25 -28.75 -21.94
CA ASN A 527 -5.37 -27.85 -20.79
C ASN A 527 -6.74 -27.14 -20.80
N GLY A 528 -7.50 -27.23 -19.71
CA GLY A 528 -8.71 -26.42 -19.52
C GLY A 528 -9.81 -26.62 -20.57
N GLY A 529 -9.92 -27.83 -21.15
CA GLY A 529 -10.85 -28.15 -22.23
C GLY A 529 -10.41 -27.71 -23.63
N TRP A 530 -9.16 -27.26 -23.77
CA TRP A 530 -8.49 -27.01 -25.04
C TRP A 530 -7.42 -28.07 -25.27
N TYR A 531 -7.24 -28.45 -26.53
CA TYR A 531 -6.27 -29.45 -26.97
C TYR A 531 -5.21 -28.78 -27.82
N LYS A 532 -3.94 -28.98 -27.47
CA LYS A 532 -2.81 -28.71 -28.37
C LYS A 532 -2.73 -29.90 -29.31
N VAL A 533 -2.77 -29.65 -30.62
CA VAL A 533 -2.84 -30.68 -31.64
C VAL A 533 -1.89 -30.38 -32.79
N GLU A 534 -1.46 -31.43 -33.47
CA GLU A 534 -0.89 -31.34 -34.81
C GLU A 534 -1.95 -31.78 -35.84
N ALA A 535 -2.15 -30.98 -36.87
CA ALA A 535 -3.03 -31.33 -37.98
C ALA A 535 -2.44 -30.82 -39.30
N ASN A 536 -2.22 -31.71 -40.27
CA ASN A 536 -1.68 -31.39 -41.59
C ASN A 536 -0.45 -30.45 -41.54
N GLY A 537 0.55 -30.79 -40.70
CA GLY A 537 1.80 -30.03 -40.54
C GLY A 537 1.62 -28.66 -39.88
N THR A 538 0.56 -28.44 -39.11
CA THR A 538 0.35 -27.22 -38.32
C THR A 538 0.02 -27.60 -36.90
N GLU A 539 0.83 -27.13 -35.95
CA GLU A 539 0.54 -27.20 -34.53
C GLU A 539 -0.28 -26.00 -34.06
N GLY A 540 -1.11 -26.22 -33.04
CA GLY A 540 -1.85 -25.16 -32.37
C GLY A 540 -2.96 -25.71 -31.49
N TRP A 541 -3.80 -24.81 -31.00
CA TRP A 541 -4.81 -25.10 -30.01
C TRP A 541 -6.22 -25.09 -30.59
N VAL A 542 -7.01 -26.11 -30.26
CA VAL A 542 -8.42 -26.23 -30.65
C VAL A 542 -9.29 -26.48 -29.42
N SER A 543 -10.57 -26.08 -29.48
CA SER A 543 -11.50 -26.38 -28.39
C SER A 543 -11.92 -27.85 -28.45
N GLY A 544 -11.73 -28.58 -27.34
CA GLY A 544 -12.07 -30.00 -27.22
C GLY A 544 -13.55 -30.31 -27.41
N LYS A 545 -14.43 -29.30 -27.24
CA LYS A 545 -15.87 -29.41 -27.52
C LYS A 545 -16.18 -29.90 -28.95
N TYR A 546 -15.28 -29.65 -29.89
CA TYR A 546 -15.43 -30.01 -31.31
C TYR A 546 -14.53 -31.16 -31.73
N LEU A 547 -13.92 -31.87 -30.77
CA LEU A 547 -13.18 -33.10 -31.02
C LEU A 547 -14.02 -34.29 -30.58
N VAL A 548 -14.05 -35.32 -31.42
CA VAL A 548 -14.64 -36.61 -31.08
C VAL A 548 -13.63 -37.72 -31.29
N SER A 549 -13.59 -38.66 -30.34
CA SER A 549 -12.86 -39.91 -30.53
C SER A 549 -13.41 -40.61 -31.79
N PRO A 550 -12.54 -41.24 -32.60
CA PRO A 550 -12.91 -41.92 -33.83
C PRO A 550 -13.98 -43.00 -33.67
#